data_AF-A0A7X8GBM1-F1
#
_entry.id   AF-A0A7X8GBM1-F1
#
_cell.length_a   1.000
_cell.length_b   1.000
_cell.length_c   1.000
_cell.angle_alpha   90.00
_cell.angle_beta   90.00
_cell.angle_gamma   90.00
#
_symmetry.space_group_name_H-M   'P 1'
#
loop_
_entity.id
_entity.type
_entity.pdbx_description
1 polymer ?
#
loop_
_entity_poly.entity_id
_entity_poly.type
_entity_poly.pdbx_seq_one_letter_code
_entity_poly.pdbx_strand_id
1 'polypeptide(L)'
;MTSGPVRKKTLKERYIFGIFDKESHQQVFTVKFSVLHLLLGVVGFLTILIAGVVLIIMYTPLKEVVPGYPNAQTREIMMKNALRADSLEKVVSLWEIHLINLQRVLADEEPVSPGDILPKLQMGDIPEIGAGAQSQEDSLLRVTAELKERQSRSHMQGGSLQIEGLHFFPPVKGLVTSGFNPAENHFAVDIAAPENSVIYAVLDGTVNFASWTDEFGYILQIQHENNLLSIYKHCSKLFRKVGDSVTAGSVVAVIGSHGLYSTGFHLHFELWHKGVPLNPEDYINF
;
A
#
# COMPACT_ATOMS: atom_id res chain seq x y z
N MET A 1 9.59 52.84 58.87
CA MET A 1 10.45 53.65 57.98
C MET A 1 11.81 52.96 57.98
N THR A 2 12.39 52.46 56.88
CA THR A 2 12.27 52.82 55.47
C THR A 2 12.39 51.56 54.62
N SER A 3 11.39 51.34 53.77
CA SER A 3 11.45 50.38 52.67
C SER A 3 12.59 50.81 51.75
N GLY A 4 13.62 49.97 51.64
CA GLY A 4 14.70 50.17 50.68
C GLY A 4 14.12 50.27 49.26
N PRO A 5 14.63 51.18 48.41
CA PRO A 5 14.03 51.41 47.10
C PRO A 5 14.15 50.14 46.26
N VAL A 6 13.00 49.59 45.86
CA VAL A 6 12.93 48.50 44.88
C VAL A 6 13.47 49.05 43.57
N ARG A 7 14.74 48.76 43.27
CA ARG A 7 15.39 49.12 42.01
C ARG A 7 14.59 48.50 40.86
N LYS A 8 13.86 49.34 40.12
CA LYS A 8 13.23 48.93 38.87
C LYS A 8 14.35 48.51 37.91
N LYS A 9 14.51 47.20 37.67
CA LYS A 9 15.45 46.66 36.69
C LYS A 9 15.18 47.31 35.34
N THR A 10 16.16 48.03 34.81
CA THR A 10 16.02 48.73 33.53
C THR A 10 16.65 47.89 32.42
N LEU A 11 16.08 47.94 31.22
CA LEU A 11 16.53 47.21 30.02
C LEU A 11 17.96 47.56 29.54
N LYS A 12 18.70 48.41 30.26
CA LYS A 12 20.07 48.86 29.95
C LYS A 12 21.16 48.22 30.81
N GLU A 13 20.80 47.33 31.73
CA GLU A 13 21.77 46.63 32.57
C GLU A 13 22.63 45.65 31.73
N ARG A 14 23.95 45.69 31.94
CA ARG A 14 24.94 44.84 31.25
C ARG A 14 25.31 43.69 32.18
N TYR A 15 25.17 42.46 31.68
CA TYR A 15 25.45 41.22 32.40
C TYR A 15 26.71 40.57 31.84
N ILE A 16 27.44 39.85 32.69
CA ILE A 16 28.66 39.13 32.31
C ILE A 16 28.47 37.67 32.71
N PHE A 17 28.55 36.77 31.75
CA PHE A 17 28.63 35.33 32.00
C PHE A 17 30.09 34.93 31.85
N GLY A 18 30.67 34.40 32.92
CA GLY A 18 32.06 33.97 32.97
C GLY A 18 32.17 32.53 33.43
N ILE A 19 32.99 31.75 32.73
CA ILE A 19 33.41 30.42 33.19
C ILE A 19 34.76 30.59 33.87
N PHE A 20 34.82 30.19 35.13
CA PHE A 20 36.00 30.28 35.98
C PHE A 20 36.54 28.89 36.23
N ASP A 21 37.85 28.74 36.14
CA ASP A 21 38.54 27.55 36.62
C ASP A 21 38.43 27.49 38.16
N LYS A 22 38.07 26.32 38.68
CA LYS A 22 37.80 26.11 40.10
C LYS A 22 39.09 26.15 40.95
N GLU A 23 40.24 25.79 40.39
CA GLU A 23 41.50 25.72 41.14
C GLU A 23 42.33 26.99 40.99
N SER A 24 42.45 27.51 39.77
CA SER A 24 43.26 28.70 39.51
C SER A 24 42.49 30.01 39.72
N HIS A 25 41.16 29.95 39.88
CA HIS A 25 40.25 31.10 39.87
C HIS A 25 40.42 32.05 38.66
N GLN A 26 41.14 31.62 37.62
CA GLN A 26 41.35 32.41 36.43
C GLN A 26 40.12 32.35 35.52
N GLN A 27 39.82 33.49 34.89
CA GLN A 27 38.74 33.61 33.94
C GLN A 27 39.16 32.97 32.61
N VAL A 28 38.54 31.83 32.27
CA VAL A 28 38.83 31.12 31.03
C VAL A 28 38.03 31.72 29.87
N PHE A 29 36.81 32.17 30.15
CA PHE A 29 35.92 32.73 29.14
C PHE A 29 34.96 33.73 29.76
N THR A 30 34.78 34.90 29.13
CA THR A 30 33.80 35.91 29.57
C THR A 30 33.03 36.47 28.39
N VAL A 31 31.70 36.52 28.51
CA VAL A 31 30.80 37.12 27.52
C VAL A 31 29.99 38.19 28.20
N LYS A 32 30.02 39.40 27.65
CA LYS A 32 29.23 40.53 28.11
C LYS A 32 27.99 40.66 27.23
N PHE A 33 26.80 40.62 27.81
CA PHE A 33 25.54 40.74 27.07
C PHE A 33 24.58 41.70 27.77
N SER A 34 23.70 42.31 26.98
CA SER A 34 22.56 43.09 27.47
C SER A 34 21.34 42.17 27.62
N VAL A 35 20.42 42.51 28.51
CA VAL A 35 19.11 41.83 28.63
C VAL A 35 18.39 41.78 27.29
N LEU A 36 18.53 42.83 26.48
CA LEU A 36 17.95 42.90 25.14
C LEU A 36 18.49 41.80 24.21
N HIS A 37 19.81 41.60 24.18
CA HIS A 37 20.43 40.59 23.33
C HIS A 37 20.12 39.17 23.81
N LEU A 38 20.00 38.97 25.13
CA LEU A 38 19.56 37.70 25.70
C LEU A 38 18.13 37.36 25.27
N LEU A 39 17.20 38.32 25.36
CA LEU A 39 15.82 38.15 24.90
C LEU A 39 15.77 37.84 23.41
N LEU A 40 16.52 38.59 22.58
CA LEU A 40 16.58 38.36 21.15
C LEU A 40 17.13 36.97 20.81
N GLY A 41 18.13 36.49 21.55
CA GLY A 41 18.70 35.15 21.39
C GLY A 41 17.71 34.04 21.75
N VAL A 42 16.95 34.20 22.84
CA VAL A 42 15.91 33.22 23.24
C VAL A 42 14.78 33.16 22.20
N VAL A 43 14.32 34.32 21.71
CA VAL A 43 13.31 34.37 20.65
C VAL A 43 13.84 33.75 19.36
N GLY A 44 15.08 34.05 18.97
CA GLY A 44 15.71 33.46 17.80
C GLY A 44 15.90 31.94 17.90
N PHE A 45 16.25 31.44 19.08
CA PHE A 45 16.35 29.99 19.31
C PHE A 45 14.99 29.30 19.17
N LEU A 46 13.93 29.91 19.71
CA LEU A 46 12.56 29.39 19.59
C LEU A 46 12.09 29.37 18.13
N THR A 47 12.36 30.43 17.36
CA THR A 47 11.96 30.47 15.94
C THR A 47 12.72 29.43 15.11
N ILE A 48 14.02 29.23 15.38
CA ILE A 48 14.81 28.18 14.73
C ILE A 48 14.26 26.79 15.08
N LEU A 49 13.88 26.56 16.34
CA LEU A 49 13.31 25.29 16.77
C LEU A 49 11.98 25.00 16.07
N ILE A 50 11.09 25.99 15.98
CA ILE A 50 9.83 25.88 15.24
C ILE A 50 10.09 25.62 13.76
N ALA A 51 11.01 26.36 13.13
CA ALA A 51 11.37 26.17 11.73
C ALA A 51 11.94 24.77 11.47
N GLY A 52 12.77 24.25 12.39
CA GLY A 52 13.32 22.90 12.32
C GLY A 52 12.23 21.82 12.38
N VAL A 53 11.25 21.97 13.27
CA VAL A 53 10.09 21.06 13.34
C VAL A 53 9.29 21.11 12.04
N VAL A 54 9.01 22.29 11.49
CA VAL A 54 8.31 22.44 10.20
C VAL A 54 9.10 21.79 9.06
N LEU A 55 10.42 21.97 9.03
CA LEU A 55 11.30 21.35 8.05
C LEU A 55 11.26 19.81 8.15
N ILE A 56 11.31 19.25 9.36
CA ILE A 56 11.20 17.81 9.58
C ILE A 56 9.85 17.31 9.04
N ILE A 57 8.73 17.97 9.37
CA ILE A 57 7.40 17.57 8.87
C ILE A 57 7.32 17.63 7.33
N MET A 58 7.99 18.61 6.70
CA MET A 58 8.02 18.75 5.24
C MET A 58 8.85 17.67 4.56
N TYR A 59 10.02 17.33 5.10
CA TYR A 59 11.01 16.46 4.46
C TYR A 59 10.96 15.00 4.93
N THR A 60 10.20 14.69 5.98
CA THR A 60 9.96 13.32 6.46
C THR A 60 8.49 12.95 6.32
N PRO A 61 8.14 11.66 6.19
CA PRO A 61 6.76 11.21 6.06
C PRO A 61 5.95 11.30 7.36
N LEU A 62 6.37 12.06 8.39
CA LEU A 62 5.60 12.23 9.64
C LEU A 62 4.17 12.74 9.40
N LYS A 63 3.93 13.51 8.33
CA LYS A 63 2.59 13.98 7.94
C LYS A 63 1.62 12.84 7.58
N GLU A 64 2.12 11.66 7.22
CA GLU A 64 1.33 10.50 6.82
C GLU A 64 0.85 9.66 8.02
N VAL A 65 1.44 9.89 9.20
CA VAL A 65 1.10 9.20 10.45
C VAL A 65 -0.08 9.88 11.17
N VAL A 66 -0.39 11.14 10.84
CA VAL A 66 -1.52 11.88 11.41
C VAL A 66 -2.80 11.53 10.64
N PRO A 67 -3.81 10.89 11.26
CA PRO A 67 -5.06 10.55 10.59
C PRO A 67 -5.78 11.85 10.16
N GLY A 68 -5.99 12.02 8.86
CA GLY A 68 -6.67 13.20 8.28
C GLY A 68 -6.03 13.80 7.03
N TYR A 69 -4.75 13.50 6.75
CA TYR A 69 -4.11 13.94 5.50
C TYR A 69 -4.30 12.89 4.39
N PRO A 70 -4.73 13.29 3.18
CA PRO A 70 -4.93 12.36 2.08
C PRO A 70 -3.59 11.81 1.62
N ASN A 71 -3.32 10.54 1.94
CA ASN A 71 -2.24 9.78 1.33
C ASN A 71 -2.68 9.29 -0.08
N ALA A 72 -1.76 8.69 -0.84
CA ALA A 72 -2.04 8.24 -2.20
C ALA A 72 -3.20 7.23 -2.28
N GLN A 73 -3.33 6.35 -1.28
CA GLN A 73 -4.40 5.35 -1.20
C GLN A 73 -5.76 6.00 -0.92
N THR A 74 -5.82 6.95 0.02
CA THR A 74 -7.03 7.72 0.32
C THR A 74 -7.51 8.49 -0.90
N ARG A 75 -6.61 9.06 -1.71
CA ARG A 75 -6.96 9.72 -2.97
C ARG A 75 -7.56 8.74 -3.99
N GLU A 76 -7.00 7.55 -4.11
CA GLU A 76 -7.53 6.51 -5.00
C GLU A 76 -8.93 6.07 -4.57
N ILE A 77 -9.14 5.87 -3.26
CA ILE A 77 -10.44 5.53 -2.69
C ILE A 77 -11.46 6.66 -2.95
N MET A 78 -11.06 7.92 -2.74
CA MET A 78 -11.90 9.09 -3.04
C MET A 78 -12.30 9.14 -4.51
N MET A 79 -11.37 8.90 -5.43
CA MET A 79 -11.65 8.88 -6.87
C MET A 79 -12.59 7.72 -7.26
N LYS A 80 -12.34 6.51 -6.75
CA LYS A 80 -13.22 5.36 -7.00
C LYS A 80 -14.62 5.57 -6.44
N ASN A 81 -14.73 6.15 -5.25
CA ASN A 81 -16.02 6.46 -4.65
C ASN A 81 -16.77 7.56 -5.42
N ALA A 82 -16.07 8.60 -5.90
CA ALA A 82 -16.67 9.63 -6.74
C ALA A 82 -17.21 9.05 -8.07
N LEU A 83 -16.45 8.16 -8.73
CA LEU A 83 -16.90 7.49 -9.96
C LEU A 83 -18.09 6.56 -9.72
N ARG A 84 -18.11 5.83 -8.59
CA ARG A 84 -19.24 5.01 -8.20
C ARG A 84 -20.49 5.85 -7.91
N ALA A 85 -20.32 7.01 -7.27
CA ALA A 85 -21.42 7.93 -7.01
C ALA A 85 -22.04 8.47 -8.31
N ASP A 86 -21.22 8.91 -9.27
CA ASP A 86 -21.70 9.32 -10.61
C ASP A 86 -22.43 8.19 -11.35
N SER A 87 -21.90 6.97 -11.25
CA SER A 87 -22.55 5.79 -11.86
C SER A 87 -23.88 5.46 -11.19
N LEU A 88 -23.97 5.60 -9.86
CA LEU A 88 -25.21 5.41 -9.11
C LEU A 88 -26.24 6.48 -9.47
N GLU A 89 -25.84 7.73 -9.64
CA GLU A 89 -26.72 8.84 -10.06
C GLU A 89 -27.36 8.56 -11.42
N LYS A 90 -26.60 8.02 -12.38
CA LYS A 90 -27.13 7.58 -13.68
C LYS A 90 -28.13 6.44 -13.56
N VAL A 91 -27.85 5.47 -12.69
CA VAL A 91 -28.78 4.35 -12.47
C VAL A 91 -30.07 4.88 -11.84
N VAL A 92 -29.98 5.71 -10.81
CA VAL A 92 -31.16 6.29 -10.13
C VAL A 92 -32.05 7.07 -11.11
N SER A 93 -31.47 7.91 -11.97
CA SER A 93 -32.26 8.65 -12.97
C SER A 93 -32.97 7.74 -14.00
N LEU A 94 -32.37 6.61 -14.36
CA LEU A 94 -33.04 5.61 -15.21
C LEU A 94 -34.19 4.91 -14.48
N TRP A 95 -34.04 4.62 -13.19
CA TRP A 95 -35.10 4.05 -12.37
C TRP A 95 -36.29 5.00 -12.21
N GLU A 96 -36.04 6.31 -12.08
CA GLU A 96 -37.09 7.33 -12.04
C GLU A 96 -37.92 7.34 -13.33
N ILE A 97 -37.25 7.29 -14.49
CA ILE A 97 -37.92 7.19 -15.80
C ILE A 97 -38.75 5.90 -15.89
N HIS A 98 -38.22 4.78 -15.41
CA HIS A 98 -38.94 3.50 -15.43
C HIS A 98 -40.21 3.55 -14.58
N LEU A 99 -40.15 4.16 -13.39
CA LEU A 99 -41.31 4.32 -12.51
C LEU A 99 -42.41 5.19 -13.15
N ILE A 100 -42.03 6.26 -13.83
CA ILE A 100 -42.98 7.11 -14.57
C ILE A 100 -43.67 6.30 -15.66
N ASN A 101 -42.93 5.50 -16.41
CA ASN A 101 -43.49 4.66 -17.47
C ASN A 101 -44.43 3.58 -16.92
N LEU A 102 -44.09 2.97 -15.77
CA LEU A 102 -44.98 2.01 -15.11
C LEU A 102 -46.30 2.67 -14.69
N GLN A 103 -46.25 3.89 -14.13
CA GLN A 103 -47.47 4.63 -13.77
C GLN A 103 -48.33 4.96 -14.99
N ARG A 104 -47.72 5.34 -16.12
CA ARG A 104 -48.44 5.63 -17.37
C ARG A 104 -49.11 4.40 -17.95
N VAL A 105 -48.41 3.27 -18.01
CA VAL A 105 -48.99 2.00 -18.47
C VAL A 105 -50.16 1.57 -17.58
N LEU A 106 -50.06 1.78 -16.26
CA LEU A 106 -51.17 1.50 -15.34
C LEU A 106 -52.35 2.46 -15.51
N ALA A 107 -52.12 3.67 -16.04
CA ALA A 107 -53.15 4.65 -16.38
C ALA A 107 -53.70 4.48 -17.81
N ASP A 108 -53.32 3.40 -18.51
CA ASP A 108 -53.65 3.12 -19.93
C ASP A 108 -53.10 4.17 -20.91
N GLU A 109 -52.03 4.88 -20.52
CA GLU A 109 -51.29 5.83 -21.35
C GLU A 109 -50.05 5.17 -21.99
N GLU A 110 -49.67 5.59 -23.19
CA GLU A 110 -48.47 5.07 -23.85
C GLU A 110 -47.18 5.45 -23.06
N PRO A 111 -46.22 4.52 -22.94
CA PRO A 111 -44.95 4.77 -22.27
C PRO A 111 -44.09 5.75 -23.06
N VAL A 112 -43.34 6.60 -22.36
CA VAL A 112 -42.46 7.59 -22.97
C VAL A 112 -41.07 7.01 -23.19
N SER A 113 -40.45 7.32 -24.32
CA SER A 113 -39.07 6.95 -24.58
C SER A 113 -38.11 7.77 -23.69
N PRO A 114 -37.01 7.18 -23.19
CA PRO A 114 -35.99 7.92 -22.44
C PRO A 114 -35.46 9.17 -23.14
N GLY A 115 -35.52 9.22 -24.48
CA GLY A 115 -35.10 10.38 -25.28
C GLY A 115 -36.04 11.59 -25.22
N ASP A 116 -37.29 11.43 -24.77
CA ASP A 116 -38.28 12.51 -24.72
C ASP A 116 -38.40 13.14 -23.31
N ILE A 117 -37.90 12.45 -22.27
CA ILE A 117 -37.95 12.89 -20.86
C ILE A 117 -36.66 13.55 -20.41
N LEU A 118 -35.51 13.12 -20.95
CA LEU A 118 -34.25 13.80 -20.69
C LEU A 118 -34.39 15.24 -21.17
N PRO A 119 -34.01 16.26 -20.36
CA PRO A 119 -33.75 17.57 -20.93
C PRO A 119 -32.85 17.31 -22.12
N LYS A 120 -33.24 17.76 -23.32
CA LYS A 120 -32.26 17.95 -24.40
C LYS A 120 -31.15 18.71 -23.72
N LEU A 121 -30.04 18.02 -23.40
CA LEU A 121 -28.83 18.68 -22.95
C LEU A 121 -28.67 19.78 -23.97
N GLN A 122 -28.82 21.03 -23.54
CA GLN A 122 -28.51 22.15 -24.37
C GLN A 122 -27.04 21.95 -24.69
N MET A 123 -26.78 21.37 -25.86
CA MET A 123 -25.56 21.52 -26.60
C MET A 123 -25.56 22.96 -27.11
N GLY A 124 -25.66 23.90 -26.17
CA GLY A 124 -25.37 25.30 -26.37
C GLY A 124 -23.86 25.39 -26.39
N ASP A 125 -23.35 25.78 -27.55
CA ASP A 125 -21.98 26.22 -27.77
C ASP A 125 -20.90 25.20 -27.44
N ILE A 126 -20.88 24.08 -28.16
CA ILE A 126 -19.58 23.50 -28.52
C ILE A 126 -19.09 24.33 -29.70
N PRO A 127 -18.05 25.16 -29.56
CA PRO A 127 -17.45 25.81 -30.72
C PRO A 127 -17.06 24.71 -31.68
N GLU A 128 -17.45 24.86 -32.95
CA GLU A 128 -16.96 24.00 -34.02
C GLU A 128 -15.44 24.19 -34.07
N ILE A 129 -14.70 23.36 -33.31
CA ILE A 129 -13.24 23.34 -33.36
C ILE A 129 -12.92 22.80 -34.74
N GLY A 130 -12.63 23.71 -35.65
CA GLY A 130 -12.20 23.40 -37.00
C GLY A 130 -11.12 22.33 -36.96
N ALA A 131 -11.38 21.23 -37.68
CA ALA A 131 -10.41 20.19 -37.96
C ALA A 131 -9.21 20.83 -38.68
N GLY A 132 -8.18 21.26 -37.94
CA GLY A 132 -7.08 21.98 -38.58
C GLY A 132 -5.87 22.36 -37.72
N ALA A 133 -5.86 22.20 -36.40
CA ALA A 133 -4.67 22.48 -35.61
C ALA A 133 -4.31 21.29 -34.72
N GLN A 134 -3.63 20.32 -35.31
CA GLN A 134 -2.86 19.33 -34.55
C GLN A 134 -1.75 20.08 -33.79
N SER A 135 -2.03 20.45 -32.54
CA SER A 135 -1.04 21.00 -31.63
C SER A 135 0.06 19.97 -31.38
N GLN A 136 1.31 20.41 -31.23
CA GLN A 136 2.41 19.52 -30.84
C GLN A 136 2.09 18.77 -29.53
N GLU A 137 1.32 19.38 -28.64
CA GLU A 137 0.88 18.77 -27.39
C GLU A 137 -0.11 17.61 -27.62
N ASP A 138 -1.01 17.72 -28.60
CA ASP A 138 -1.96 16.66 -28.96
C ASP A 138 -1.23 15.45 -29.58
N SER A 139 -0.19 15.71 -30.38
CA SER A 139 0.67 14.65 -30.92
C SER A 139 1.43 13.93 -29.80
N LEU A 140 1.97 14.65 -28.82
CA LEU A 140 2.66 14.05 -27.66
C LEU A 140 1.69 13.27 -26.76
N LEU A 141 0.48 13.78 -26.54
CA LEU A 141 -0.58 13.06 -25.82
C LEU A 141 -0.98 11.78 -26.54
N ARG A 142 -1.11 11.79 -27.87
CA ARG A 142 -1.41 10.59 -28.66
C ARG A 142 -0.28 9.57 -28.58
N VAL A 143 0.98 10.02 -28.72
CA VAL A 143 2.16 9.14 -28.60
C VAL A 143 2.29 8.55 -27.19
N THR A 144 2.06 9.35 -26.15
CA THR A 144 2.09 8.87 -24.76
C THR A 144 0.93 7.94 -24.44
N ALA A 145 -0.27 8.20 -24.97
CA ALA A 145 -1.41 7.31 -24.87
C ALA A 145 -1.13 5.98 -25.58
N GLU A 146 -0.59 6.01 -26.79
CA GLU A 146 -0.19 4.80 -27.53
C GLU A 146 0.92 4.01 -26.84
N LEU A 147 1.93 4.67 -26.27
CA LEU A 147 2.98 4.02 -25.47
C LEU A 147 2.41 3.37 -24.21
N LYS A 148 1.54 4.09 -23.51
CA LYS A 148 0.86 3.58 -22.30
C LYS A 148 -0.08 2.44 -22.65
N GLU A 149 -0.76 2.49 -23.78
CA GLU A 149 -1.59 1.42 -24.28
C GLU A 149 -0.75 0.23 -24.77
N ARG A 150 0.41 0.44 -25.39
CA ARG A 150 1.36 -0.65 -25.74
C ARG A 150 1.96 -1.30 -24.50
N GLN A 151 2.33 -0.51 -23.49
CA GLN A 151 2.77 -1.01 -22.18
C GLN A 151 1.66 -1.74 -21.44
N SER A 152 0.44 -1.22 -21.47
CA SER A 152 -0.74 -1.86 -20.89
C SER A 152 -1.11 -3.13 -21.67
N ARG A 153 -1.00 -3.14 -22.99
CA ARG A 153 -1.16 -4.32 -23.85
C ARG A 153 -0.06 -5.35 -23.62
N SER A 154 1.19 -4.96 -23.37
CA SER A 154 2.24 -5.90 -22.95
C SER A 154 2.01 -6.43 -21.53
N HIS A 155 1.37 -5.64 -20.66
CA HIS A 155 0.96 -6.07 -19.31
C HIS A 155 -0.32 -6.92 -19.31
N MET A 156 -1.20 -6.76 -20.31
CA MET A 156 -2.41 -7.56 -20.55
C MET A 156 -2.16 -8.74 -21.49
N GLN A 157 -0.94 -8.92 -22.01
CA GLN A 157 -0.52 -10.14 -22.71
C GLN A 157 -0.15 -11.27 -21.73
N GLY A 158 -0.46 -11.12 -20.44
CA GLY A 158 -0.82 -12.24 -19.57
C GLY A 158 -2.33 -12.42 -19.68
N GLY A 159 -2.77 -13.33 -20.57
CA GLY A 159 -4.17 -13.63 -20.74
C GLY A 159 -4.84 -13.94 -19.40
N SER A 160 -6.15 -13.74 -19.34
CA SER A 160 -6.99 -14.23 -18.25
C SER A 160 -6.95 -15.76 -18.18
N LEU A 161 -5.84 -16.33 -17.72
CA LEU A 161 -5.79 -17.70 -17.22
C LEU A 161 -6.73 -17.71 -16.02
N GLN A 162 -7.96 -18.18 -16.24
CA GLN A 162 -8.70 -18.86 -15.19
C GLN A 162 -7.77 -19.94 -14.64
N ILE A 163 -7.88 -20.28 -13.34
CA ILE A 163 -7.03 -21.33 -12.76
C ILE A 163 -7.12 -22.63 -13.59
N GLU A 164 -8.27 -22.83 -14.25
CA GLU A 164 -8.53 -23.78 -15.31
C GLU A 164 -7.51 -23.67 -16.46
N GLY A 165 -6.50 -24.56 -16.43
CA GLY A 165 -5.44 -24.67 -17.44
C GLY A 165 -4.02 -24.47 -16.92
N LEU A 166 -3.85 -24.03 -15.66
CA LEU A 166 -2.54 -23.98 -15.01
C LEU A 166 -2.13 -25.37 -14.54
N HIS A 167 -0.93 -25.80 -14.92
CA HIS A 167 -0.34 -27.05 -14.46
C HIS A 167 0.57 -26.78 -13.26
N PHE A 168 0.10 -27.16 -12.07
CA PHE A 168 0.86 -27.02 -10.84
C PHE A 168 1.83 -28.19 -10.67
N PHE A 169 3.07 -27.87 -10.32
CA PHE A 169 4.04 -28.87 -9.86
C PHE A 169 3.81 -29.17 -8.38
N PRO A 170 3.89 -30.44 -7.96
CA PRO A 170 3.81 -30.77 -6.54
C PRO A 170 5.01 -30.15 -5.81
N PRO A 171 4.77 -29.36 -4.74
CA PRO A 171 5.85 -28.68 -4.02
C PRO A 171 6.75 -29.67 -3.28
N VAL A 172 6.20 -30.80 -2.84
CA VAL A 172 6.92 -31.94 -2.29
C VAL A 172 6.10 -33.20 -2.57
N LYS A 173 6.77 -34.36 -2.67
CA LYS A 173 6.10 -35.66 -2.68
C LYS A 173 5.97 -36.17 -1.26
N GLY A 174 4.75 -36.35 -0.78
CA GLY A 174 4.50 -36.72 0.62
C GLY A 174 3.06 -37.11 0.90
N LEU A 175 2.78 -37.44 2.16
CA LEU A 175 1.43 -37.77 2.59
C LEU A 175 0.76 -36.52 3.16
N VAL A 176 -0.43 -36.17 2.68
CA VAL A 176 -1.25 -35.13 3.30
C VAL A 176 -1.72 -35.62 4.67
N THR A 177 -1.29 -34.95 5.73
CA THR A 177 -1.66 -35.27 7.12
C THR A 177 -2.79 -34.40 7.66
N SER A 178 -2.88 -33.16 7.18
CA SER A 178 -3.94 -32.21 7.52
C SER A 178 -4.36 -31.47 6.26
N GLY A 179 -5.66 -31.51 5.95
CA GLY A 179 -6.22 -30.88 4.76
C GLY A 179 -6.74 -29.46 5.03
N PHE A 180 -7.10 -28.78 3.96
CA PHE A 180 -7.69 -27.44 4.01
C PHE A 180 -9.04 -27.44 4.74
N ASN A 181 -9.14 -26.70 5.85
CA ASN A 181 -10.37 -26.58 6.64
C ASN A 181 -10.63 -25.13 7.10
N PRO A 182 -11.46 -24.37 6.35
CA PRO A 182 -11.86 -23.01 6.71
C PRO A 182 -12.60 -22.92 8.05
N ALA A 183 -13.33 -23.96 8.46
CA ALA A 183 -14.10 -23.93 9.71
C ALA A 183 -13.20 -23.91 10.96
N GLU A 184 -12.00 -24.49 10.83
CA GLU A 184 -10.98 -24.52 11.88
C GLU A 184 -9.89 -23.45 11.68
N ASN A 185 -10.08 -22.53 10.71
CA ASN A 185 -9.10 -21.55 10.25
C ASN A 185 -7.78 -22.18 9.74
N HIS A 186 -7.83 -23.41 9.25
CA HIS A 186 -6.70 -24.07 8.60
C HIS A 186 -6.74 -23.82 7.10
N PHE A 187 -6.09 -22.75 6.63
CA PHE A 187 -6.07 -22.34 5.22
C PHE A 187 -4.94 -22.97 4.40
N ALA A 188 -4.49 -24.16 4.79
CA ALA A 188 -3.31 -24.81 4.25
C ALA A 188 -3.51 -26.31 4.11
N VAL A 189 -2.53 -26.95 3.47
CA VAL A 189 -2.37 -28.41 3.45
C VAL A 189 -1.01 -28.72 4.06
N ASP A 190 -1.03 -29.61 5.05
CA ASP A 190 0.18 -30.11 5.70
C ASP A 190 0.60 -31.42 5.04
N ILE A 191 1.82 -31.42 4.49
CA ILE A 191 2.36 -32.53 3.73
C ILE A 191 3.55 -33.10 4.50
N ALA A 192 3.37 -34.29 5.09
CA ALA A 192 4.43 -35.00 5.78
C ALA A 192 5.40 -35.61 4.77
N ALA A 193 6.69 -35.31 4.95
CA ALA A 193 7.77 -35.85 4.15
C ALA A 193 9.05 -35.96 5.00
N PRO A 194 10.02 -36.82 4.61
CA PRO A 194 11.25 -37.01 5.37
C PRO A 194 12.00 -35.69 5.60
N GLU A 195 12.77 -35.62 6.69
CA GLU A 195 13.70 -34.52 6.93
C GLU A 195 14.59 -34.29 5.70
N ASN A 196 14.91 -33.02 5.43
CA ASN A 196 15.73 -32.59 4.30
C ASN A 196 15.11 -32.85 2.91
N SER A 197 13.82 -33.19 2.85
CA SER A 197 13.10 -33.25 1.58
C SER A 197 13.09 -31.87 0.90
N VAL A 198 13.30 -31.88 -0.41
CA VAL A 198 13.41 -30.67 -1.22
C VAL A 198 12.03 -30.12 -1.53
N ILE A 199 11.89 -28.80 -1.41
CA ILE A 199 10.68 -28.08 -1.76
C ILE A 199 10.87 -27.39 -3.11
N TYR A 200 9.92 -27.59 -3.99
CA TYR A 200 9.88 -27.04 -5.34
C TYR A 200 8.84 -25.93 -5.47
N ALA A 201 9.08 -24.97 -6.36
CA ALA A 201 8.09 -23.97 -6.72
C ALA A 201 6.94 -24.62 -7.49
N VAL A 202 5.69 -24.35 -7.09
CA VAL A 202 4.52 -24.93 -7.77
C VAL A 202 4.28 -24.36 -9.17
N LEU A 203 4.67 -23.11 -9.41
CA LEU A 203 4.50 -22.37 -10.65
C LEU A 203 5.64 -21.37 -10.85
N ASP A 204 5.76 -20.84 -12.07
CA ASP A 204 6.65 -19.71 -12.39
C ASP A 204 6.25 -18.47 -11.60
N GLY A 205 7.22 -17.69 -11.11
CA GLY A 205 6.91 -16.52 -10.31
C GLY A 205 8.13 -15.76 -9.80
N THR A 206 7.89 -14.83 -8.89
CA THR A 206 8.92 -14.03 -8.21
C THR A 206 8.72 -14.11 -6.71
N VAL A 207 9.81 -14.32 -5.97
CA VAL A 207 9.77 -14.33 -4.51
C VAL A 207 9.49 -12.92 -4.00
N ASN A 208 8.38 -12.74 -3.30
CA ASN A 208 7.98 -11.45 -2.73
C ASN A 208 8.20 -11.39 -1.20
N PHE A 209 8.36 -12.52 -0.53
CA PHE A 209 8.73 -12.59 0.89
C PHE A 209 9.61 -13.82 1.18
N ALA A 210 10.66 -13.62 1.96
CA ALA A 210 11.56 -14.67 2.43
C ALA A 210 12.14 -14.24 3.78
N SER A 211 11.72 -14.88 4.86
CA SER A 211 12.16 -14.51 6.21
C SER A 211 12.07 -15.69 7.18
N TRP A 212 12.57 -15.49 8.40
CA TRP A 212 12.42 -16.41 9.51
C TRP A 212 11.49 -15.81 10.57
N THR A 213 10.66 -16.66 11.20
CA THR A 213 9.82 -16.31 12.35
C THR A 213 9.88 -17.39 13.42
N ASP A 214 9.68 -17.00 14.69
CA ASP A 214 9.62 -17.96 15.82
C ASP A 214 8.44 -18.94 15.69
N GLU A 215 7.34 -18.50 15.09
CA GLU A 215 6.10 -19.27 14.97
C GLU A 215 6.16 -20.32 13.85
N PHE A 216 6.72 -19.95 12.69
CA PHE A 216 6.64 -20.76 11.46
C PHE A 216 8.01 -21.17 10.90
N GLY A 217 9.11 -20.83 11.56
CA GLY A 217 10.45 -21.09 11.05
C GLY A 217 10.74 -20.26 9.80
N TYR A 218 11.46 -20.83 8.82
CA TYR A 218 11.64 -20.14 7.54
C TYR A 218 10.37 -20.18 6.71
N ILE A 219 10.00 -19.02 6.19
CA ILE A 219 8.83 -18.80 5.33
C ILE A 219 9.32 -18.26 3.99
N LEU A 220 8.77 -18.83 2.91
CA LEU A 220 8.93 -18.33 1.56
C LEU A 220 7.56 -18.06 0.94
N GLN A 221 7.43 -16.94 0.24
CA GLN A 221 6.23 -16.59 -0.50
C GLN A 221 6.61 -16.25 -1.93
N ILE A 222 5.86 -16.79 -2.88
CA ILE A 222 6.10 -16.62 -4.31
C ILE A 222 4.85 -16.03 -4.93
N GLN A 223 5.02 -14.87 -5.55
CA GLN A 223 4.00 -14.22 -6.37
C GLN A 223 4.07 -14.80 -7.78
N HIS A 224 2.98 -15.43 -8.20
CA HIS A 224 2.80 -15.95 -9.55
C HIS A 224 1.99 -14.96 -10.39
N GLU A 225 1.85 -15.26 -11.68
CA GLU A 225 0.92 -14.56 -12.54
C GLU A 225 -0.53 -14.68 -12.04
N ASN A 226 -1.42 -13.85 -12.57
CA ASN A 226 -2.86 -13.90 -12.29
C ASN A 226 -3.26 -13.70 -10.82
N ASN A 227 -2.44 -12.98 -10.05
CA ASN A 227 -2.65 -12.74 -8.61
C ASN A 227 -2.76 -14.04 -7.81
N LEU A 228 -2.04 -15.07 -8.24
CA LEU A 228 -1.89 -16.32 -7.51
C LEU A 228 -0.63 -16.26 -6.65
N LEU A 229 -0.73 -16.82 -5.45
CA LEU A 229 0.31 -16.73 -4.43
C LEU A 229 0.48 -18.10 -3.78
N SER A 230 1.72 -18.58 -3.70
CA SER A 230 2.05 -19.77 -2.93
C SER A 230 2.90 -19.40 -1.71
N ILE A 231 2.60 -20.03 -0.57
CA ILE A 231 3.32 -19.82 0.69
C ILE A 231 3.83 -21.17 1.21
N TYR A 232 5.11 -21.20 1.57
CA TYR A 232 5.81 -22.37 2.08
C TYR A 232 6.31 -22.03 3.48
N LYS A 233 5.83 -22.74 4.50
CA LYS A 233 6.19 -22.54 5.91
C LYS A 233 6.92 -23.76 6.47
N HIS A 234 7.44 -23.64 7.70
CA HIS A 234 8.20 -24.67 8.41
C HIS A 234 9.45 -25.16 7.66
N CYS A 235 10.02 -24.32 6.79
CA CYS A 235 11.24 -24.66 6.08
C CYS A 235 12.45 -24.66 7.04
N SER A 236 13.42 -25.54 6.81
CA SER A 236 14.71 -25.52 7.51
C SER A 236 15.70 -24.54 6.89
N LYS A 237 15.62 -24.37 5.57
CA LYS A 237 16.51 -23.48 4.80
C LYS A 237 15.82 -22.99 3.54
N LEU A 238 16.08 -21.73 3.18
CA LEU A 238 15.65 -21.12 1.92
C LEU A 238 16.83 -21.04 0.95
N PHE A 239 16.59 -21.32 -0.33
CA PHE A 239 17.56 -21.16 -1.40
C PHE A 239 17.34 -19.91 -2.26
N ARG A 240 16.21 -19.23 -2.04
CA ARG A 240 15.81 -18.03 -2.77
C ARG A 240 15.68 -16.84 -1.83
N LYS A 241 15.86 -15.65 -2.38
CA LYS A 241 15.74 -14.37 -1.69
C LYS A 241 14.62 -13.54 -2.33
N VAL A 242 14.14 -12.54 -1.60
CA VAL A 242 13.17 -11.58 -2.13
C VAL A 242 13.70 -10.94 -3.41
N GLY A 243 12.89 -10.94 -4.46
CA GLY A 243 13.21 -10.45 -5.80
C GLY A 243 13.71 -11.53 -6.77
N ASP A 244 14.04 -12.73 -6.31
CA ASP A 244 14.47 -13.82 -7.19
C ASP A 244 13.29 -14.33 -8.04
N SER A 245 13.51 -14.47 -9.35
CA SER A 245 12.61 -15.22 -10.22
C SER A 245 12.80 -16.72 -10.05
N VAL A 246 11.71 -17.46 -10.04
CA VAL A 246 11.67 -18.92 -9.93
C VAL A 246 10.88 -19.50 -11.08
N THR A 247 11.28 -20.68 -11.53
CA THR A 247 10.52 -21.47 -12.50
C THR A 247 9.81 -22.61 -11.77
N ALA A 248 8.67 -23.04 -12.32
CA ALA A 248 7.92 -24.18 -11.83
C ALA A 248 8.81 -25.42 -11.77
N GLY A 249 8.75 -26.17 -10.67
CA GLY A 249 9.61 -27.33 -10.41
C GLY A 249 11.06 -26.98 -10.04
N SER A 250 11.43 -25.69 -9.92
CA SER A 250 12.75 -25.32 -9.42
C SER A 250 12.82 -25.42 -7.90
N VAL A 251 14.00 -25.73 -7.39
CA VAL A 251 14.25 -25.84 -5.94
C VAL A 251 14.19 -24.46 -5.28
N VAL A 252 13.43 -24.37 -4.19
CA VAL A 252 13.22 -23.11 -3.46
C VAL A 252 13.56 -23.19 -1.98
N ALA A 253 13.34 -24.33 -1.34
CA ALA A 253 13.60 -24.52 0.08
C ALA A 253 13.82 -26.01 0.43
N VAL A 254 14.05 -26.28 1.70
CA VAL A 254 14.13 -27.62 2.29
C VAL A 254 13.16 -27.70 3.46
N ILE A 255 12.48 -28.83 3.62
CA ILE A 255 11.61 -29.11 4.78
C ILE A 255 12.40 -29.05 6.07
N GLY A 256 11.76 -28.51 7.11
CA GLY A 256 12.24 -28.54 8.48
C GLY A 256 11.14 -28.95 9.46
N SER A 257 11.47 -28.83 10.74
CA SER A 257 10.53 -28.98 11.85
C SER A 257 10.59 -27.76 12.77
N HIS A 258 10.93 -26.59 12.20
CA HIS A 258 11.14 -25.37 12.97
C HIS A 258 9.82 -24.59 13.10
N GLY A 259 9.57 -24.05 14.29
CA GLY A 259 8.37 -23.27 14.63
C GLY A 259 7.58 -23.88 15.78
N LEU A 260 7.02 -23.06 16.65
CA LEU A 260 6.20 -23.48 17.80
C LEU A 260 5.01 -24.37 17.42
N TYR A 261 4.48 -24.21 16.21
CA TYR A 261 3.32 -24.96 15.71
C TYR A 261 3.69 -26.20 14.90
N SER A 262 4.98 -26.54 14.78
CA SER A 262 5.41 -27.71 14.02
C SER A 262 5.29 -28.99 14.86
N THR A 263 4.42 -29.92 14.46
CA THR A 263 4.22 -31.22 15.14
C THR A 263 5.13 -32.34 14.63
N GLY A 264 6.03 -32.03 13.68
CA GLY A 264 6.95 -32.98 13.04
C GLY A 264 7.49 -32.43 11.71
N PHE A 265 8.25 -33.24 10.95
CA PHE A 265 8.72 -32.85 9.62
C PHE A 265 7.57 -32.84 8.62
N HIS A 266 7.12 -31.64 8.24
CA HIS A 266 6.09 -31.43 7.23
C HIS A 266 6.28 -30.09 6.54
N LEU A 267 5.64 -29.94 5.38
CA LEU A 267 5.45 -28.67 4.69
C LEU A 267 4.04 -28.18 4.94
N HIS A 268 3.91 -27.00 5.56
CA HIS A 268 2.64 -26.26 5.59
C HIS A 268 2.59 -25.40 4.32
N PHE A 269 1.70 -25.78 3.40
CA PHE A 269 1.56 -25.17 2.08
C PHE A 269 0.23 -24.44 1.94
N GLU A 270 0.29 -23.17 1.52
CA GLU A 270 -0.90 -22.36 1.25
C GLU A 270 -0.94 -21.89 -0.19
N LEU A 271 -2.14 -21.82 -0.73
CA LEU A 271 -2.42 -21.30 -2.06
C LEU A 271 -3.49 -20.22 -1.95
N TRP A 272 -3.22 -19.05 -2.52
CA TRP A 272 -4.15 -17.92 -2.52
C TRP A 272 -4.35 -17.38 -3.92
N HIS A 273 -5.57 -16.96 -4.24
CA HIS A 273 -5.89 -16.31 -5.51
C HIS A 273 -6.74 -15.08 -5.26
N LYS A 274 -6.26 -13.92 -5.72
CA LYS A 274 -6.94 -12.62 -5.56
C LYS A 274 -7.31 -12.32 -4.09
N GLY A 275 -6.49 -12.78 -3.14
CA GLY A 275 -6.67 -12.58 -1.70
C GLY A 275 -7.62 -13.58 -1.01
N VAL A 276 -8.14 -14.58 -1.73
CA VAL A 276 -8.95 -15.66 -1.16
C VAL A 276 -8.10 -16.93 -1.05
N PRO A 277 -8.09 -17.63 0.11
CA PRO A 277 -7.38 -18.89 0.23
C PRO A 277 -8.10 -19.98 -0.55
N LEU A 278 -7.35 -20.80 -1.26
CA LEU A 278 -7.83 -21.93 -2.05
C LEU A 278 -7.40 -23.24 -1.40
N ASN A 279 -8.20 -24.29 -1.59
CA ASN A 279 -7.78 -25.64 -1.24
C ASN A 279 -6.71 -26.12 -2.24
N PRO A 280 -5.45 -26.36 -1.81
CA PRO A 280 -4.41 -26.89 -2.69
C PRO A 280 -4.71 -28.26 -3.29
N GLU A 281 -5.45 -29.13 -2.58
CA GLU A 281 -5.77 -30.50 -3.02
C GLU A 281 -6.68 -30.53 -4.26
N ASP A 282 -7.40 -29.44 -4.54
CA ASP A 282 -8.25 -29.34 -5.73
C ASP A 282 -7.42 -29.17 -7.02
N TYR A 283 -6.16 -28.74 -6.91
CA TYR A 283 -5.30 -28.38 -8.05
C TYR A 283 -4.01 -29.19 -8.14
N ILE A 284 -3.55 -29.74 -7.01
CA ILE A 284 -2.24 -30.40 -6.87
C ILE A 284 -2.46 -31.79 -6.30
N ASN A 285 -1.85 -32.79 -6.94
CA ASN A 285 -1.72 -34.12 -6.38
C ASN A 285 -0.34 -34.27 -5.73
N PHE A 286 -0.32 -34.59 -4.42
CA PHE A 286 0.87 -34.60 -3.57
C PHE A 286 1.54 -35.98 -3.48
#